data_AF-A0A7W0UZJ9-F1
#
_entry.id   AF-A0A7W0UZJ9-F1
#
_cell.length_a   1.000
_cell.length_b   1.000
_cell.length_c   1.000
_cell.angle_alpha   90.00
_cell.angle_beta   90.00
_cell.angle_gamma   90.00
#
_symmetry.space_group_name_H-M   'P 1'
#
loop_
_entity.id
_entity.type
_entity.pdbx_description
1 polymer ?
#
loop_
_entity_poly.entity_id
_entity_poly.type
_entity_poly.pdbx_seq_one_letter_code
_entity_poly.pdbx_strand_id
1 'polypeptide(L)'
;MIFFLIALPVPFFFLLRYFTTTENPAVFILWAMTFLVFGSIAGLIAALLLLLYRRSWGRKLRNRLATDGVTVDELPWFTAEMTAAERRALKQIEQQHALLADAYRETLAARLTATHVAAHAKREAVLVDRRLKEATKFKTTEATTLQQDLQADRTRLERIEREASARQAEVEARLRMIERAASRSASEAEVEVALRRLDAGRDQVPLGLEAARLEQQAREQTDEALRRSENPM
;
A
#
# COMPACT_ATOMS: atom_id res chain seq x y z
N MET A 1 24.68 -3.00 -10.61
CA MET A 1 24.58 -4.39 -11.12
C MET A 1 23.94 -4.42 -12.52
N ILE A 2 22.68 -4.00 -12.70
CA ILE A 2 21.98 -4.08 -14.01
C ILE A 2 22.59 -3.15 -15.09
N PHE A 3 23.09 -1.98 -14.71
CA PHE A 3 23.86 -1.09 -15.62
C PHE A 3 25.03 -1.82 -16.28
N PHE A 4 25.83 -2.54 -15.50
CA PHE A 4 26.98 -3.28 -16.02
C PHE A 4 26.60 -4.48 -16.87
N LEU A 5 25.45 -5.11 -16.61
CA LEU A 5 24.93 -6.21 -17.43
C LEU A 5 24.49 -5.74 -18.83
N ILE A 6 24.01 -4.51 -18.97
CA ILE A 6 23.50 -3.98 -20.24
C ILE A 6 24.58 -3.20 -21.00
N ALA A 7 25.37 -2.38 -20.29
CA ALA A 7 26.30 -1.45 -20.92
C ALA A 7 27.63 -2.09 -21.36
N LEU A 8 28.04 -3.20 -20.73
CA LEU A 8 29.40 -3.73 -20.83
C LEU A 8 29.62 -4.85 -21.86
N PRO A 9 28.67 -5.77 -22.15
CA PRO A 9 28.95 -6.93 -23.01
C PRO A 9 29.31 -6.56 -24.45
N VAL A 10 28.61 -5.58 -25.03
CA VAL A 10 28.78 -5.16 -26.41
C VAL A 10 30.12 -4.44 -26.64
N PRO A 11 30.48 -3.38 -25.89
CA PRO A 11 31.78 -2.75 -26.06
C PRO A 11 32.94 -3.68 -25.70
N PHE A 12 32.76 -4.59 -24.73
CA PHE A 12 33.77 -5.61 -24.41
C PHE A 12 34.00 -6.58 -25.57
N PHE A 13 32.94 -7.03 -26.26
CA PHE A 13 33.06 -7.87 -27.46
C PHE A 13 33.86 -7.19 -28.59
N PHE A 14 33.60 -5.90 -28.85
CA PHE A 14 34.36 -5.14 -29.86
C PHE A 14 35.81 -4.89 -29.45
N LEU A 15 36.08 -4.65 -28.16
CA LEU A 15 37.43 -4.57 -27.60
C LEU A 15 38.19 -5.89 -27.75
N LEU A 16 37.53 -7.02 -27.52
CA LEU A 16 38.13 -8.35 -27.69
C LEU A 16 38.44 -8.62 -29.17
N ARG A 17 37.55 -8.21 -30.08
CA ARG A 17 37.76 -8.29 -31.54
C ARG A 17 38.90 -7.42 -32.04
N TYR A 18 39.14 -6.26 -31.41
CA TYR A 18 40.27 -5.38 -31.71
C TYR A 18 41.61 -6.08 -31.49
N PHE A 19 41.77 -6.85 -30.41
CA PHE A 19 43.03 -7.57 -30.15
C PHE A 19 43.27 -8.76 -31.09
N THR A 20 42.23 -9.28 -31.74
CA THR A 20 42.32 -10.48 -32.60
C THR A 20 42.37 -10.19 -34.10
N THR A 21 42.18 -8.94 -34.53
CA THR A 21 42.05 -8.59 -35.96
C THR A 21 43.28 -7.81 -36.45
N THR A 22 43.87 -8.24 -37.56
CA THR A 22 45.04 -7.59 -38.20
C THR A 22 44.68 -6.50 -39.21
N GLU A 23 43.43 -6.44 -39.68
CA GLU A 23 42.98 -5.45 -40.67
C GLU A 23 42.09 -4.35 -40.05
N ASN A 24 42.44 -3.08 -40.27
CA ASN A 24 41.70 -1.89 -39.84
C ASN A 24 41.30 -1.83 -38.34
N PRO A 25 42.28 -1.88 -37.41
CA PRO A 25 42.04 -1.81 -35.96
C PRO A 25 41.32 -0.53 -35.52
N ALA A 26 41.50 0.58 -36.23
CA ALA A 26 40.86 1.87 -35.93
C ALA A 26 39.32 1.81 -36.01
N VAL A 27 38.76 1.00 -36.92
CA VAL A 27 37.31 0.87 -37.11
C VAL A 27 36.66 0.18 -35.90
N PHE A 28 37.33 -0.82 -35.32
CA PHE A 28 36.84 -1.52 -34.13
C PHE A 28 36.84 -0.65 -32.87
N ILE A 29 37.84 0.24 -32.71
CA ILE A 29 37.85 1.22 -31.61
C ILE A 29 36.69 2.20 -31.76
N LEU A 30 36.44 2.72 -32.97
CA LEU A 30 35.32 3.63 -33.21
C LEU A 30 33.98 2.97 -32.84
N TRP A 31 33.74 1.74 -33.32
CA TRP A 31 32.55 0.98 -32.93
C TRP A 31 32.47 0.72 -31.43
N ALA A 32 33.57 0.33 -30.78
CA ALA A 32 33.61 0.12 -29.34
C ALA A 32 33.23 1.39 -28.56
N MET A 33 33.75 2.55 -28.96
CA MET A 33 33.39 3.84 -28.34
C MET A 33 31.93 4.21 -28.59
N THR A 34 31.43 4.03 -29.81
CA THR A 34 30.02 4.29 -30.13
C THR A 34 29.10 3.42 -29.28
N PHE A 35 29.34 2.10 -29.24
CA PHE A 35 28.54 1.18 -28.43
C PHE A 35 28.69 1.42 -26.93
N LEU A 36 29.84 1.91 -26.45
CA LEU A 36 30.01 2.30 -25.05
C LEU A 36 29.13 3.50 -24.70
N VAL A 37 29.08 4.53 -25.55
CA VAL A 37 28.22 5.71 -25.34
C VAL A 37 26.75 5.29 -25.37
N PHE A 38 26.33 4.54 -26.39
CA PHE A 38 24.94 4.05 -26.49
C PHE A 38 24.57 3.11 -25.34
N GLY A 39 25.45 2.18 -24.98
CA GLY A 39 25.26 1.25 -23.87
C GLY A 39 25.18 1.96 -22.51
N SER A 40 25.97 3.01 -22.31
CA SER A 40 25.92 3.85 -21.10
C SER A 40 24.59 4.60 -20.99
N ILE A 41 24.13 5.22 -22.09
CA ILE A 41 22.82 5.90 -22.12
C ILE A 41 21.69 4.89 -21.85
N ALA A 42 21.69 3.75 -22.55
CA ALA A 42 20.68 2.71 -22.36
C ALA A 42 20.69 2.14 -20.92
N GLY A 43 21.88 1.89 -20.37
CA GLY A 43 22.05 1.45 -18.99
C GLY A 43 21.54 2.48 -17.98
N LEU A 44 21.78 3.77 -18.22
CA LEU A 44 21.29 4.86 -17.39
C LEU A 44 19.75 4.94 -17.41
N ILE A 45 19.15 4.85 -18.60
CA ILE A 45 17.70 4.82 -18.78
C ILE A 45 17.10 3.61 -18.05
N ALA A 46 17.67 2.42 -18.24
CA ALA A 46 17.22 1.21 -17.56
C ALA A 46 17.31 1.33 -16.03
N ALA A 47 18.42 1.88 -15.51
CA ALA A 47 18.60 2.11 -14.08
C ALA A 47 17.57 3.12 -13.54
N LEU A 48 17.29 4.19 -14.28
CA LEU A 48 16.30 5.19 -13.93
C LEU A 48 14.89 4.58 -13.92
N LEU A 49 14.51 3.83 -14.96
CA LEU A 49 13.23 3.13 -15.04
C LEU A 49 13.06 2.13 -13.88
N LEU A 50 14.09 1.38 -13.53
CA LEU A 50 14.07 0.46 -12.38
C LEU A 50 13.89 1.19 -11.05
N LEU A 51 14.55 2.33 -10.86
CA LEU A 51 14.38 3.15 -9.66
C LEU A 51 12.95 3.67 -9.54
N LEU A 52 12.39 4.17 -10.64
CA LEU A 52 11.00 4.63 -10.70
C LEU A 52 10.03 3.47 -10.47
N TYR A 53 10.26 2.32 -11.11
CA TYR A 53 9.46 1.12 -10.94
C TYR A 53 9.49 0.66 -9.48
N ARG A 54 10.67 0.52 -8.88
CA ARG A 54 10.84 0.13 -7.47
C ARG A 54 10.11 1.09 -6.53
N ARG A 55 10.20 2.40 -6.78
CA ARG A 55 9.52 3.42 -5.96
C ARG A 55 8.00 3.34 -6.09
N SER A 56 7.49 3.09 -7.30
CA SER A 56 6.05 2.94 -7.54
C SER A 56 5.50 1.62 -7.00
N TRP A 57 6.27 0.53 -7.10
CA TRP A 57 5.88 -0.80 -6.65
C TRP A 57 5.71 -0.85 -5.14
N GLY A 58 6.65 -0.24 -4.38
CA GLY A 58 6.52 -0.13 -2.93
C GLY A 58 5.24 0.62 -2.50
N ARG A 59 4.83 1.66 -3.23
CA ARG A 59 3.55 2.36 -2.96
C ARG A 59 2.34 1.49 -3.29
N LYS A 60 2.36 0.79 -4.43
CA LYS A 60 1.26 -0.10 -4.84
C LYS A 60 1.10 -1.27 -3.88
N LEU A 61 2.21 -1.88 -3.44
CA LEU A 61 2.21 -2.99 -2.50
C LEU A 61 1.63 -2.56 -1.15
N ARG A 62 2.08 -1.42 -0.61
CA ARG A 62 1.52 -0.89 0.65
C ARG A 62 0.03 -0.58 0.56
N ASN A 63 -0.43 -0.01 -0.56
CA ASN A 63 -1.86 0.23 -0.75
C ASN A 63 -2.65 -1.08 -0.79
N ARG A 64 -2.14 -2.13 -1.44
CA ARG A 64 -2.82 -3.45 -1.47
C ARG A 64 -2.86 -4.09 -0.09
N LEU A 65 -1.73 -4.15 0.60
CA LEU A 65 -1.63 -4.66 1.97
C LEU A 65 -2.58 -3.90 2.92
N ALA A 66 -2.67 -2.59 2.77
CA ALA A 66 -3.58 -1.79 3.58
C ALA A 66 -5.07 -2.01 3.26
N THR A 67 -5.40 -2.38 2.02
CA THR A 67 -6.76 -2.81 1.64
C THR A 67 -7.12 -4.15 2.29
N ASP A 68 -6.17 -5.09 2.31
CA ASP A 68 -6.36 -6.42 2.93
C ASP A 68 -6.36 -6.36 4.46
N GLY A 69 -5.85 -5.25 5.02
CA GLY A 69 -5.70 -4.99 6.45
C GLY A 69 -4.27 -5.23 6.88
N VAL A 70 -3.64 -4.22 7.48
CA VAL A 70 -2.25 -4.31 7.92
C VAL A 70 -2.14 -5.29 9.08
N THR A 71 -1.31 -6.31 8.93
CA THR A 71 -1.02 -7.27 9.99
C THR A 71 0.22 -6.88 10.80
N VAL A 72 0.41 -7.52 11.96
CA VAL A 72 1.59 -7.27 12.84
C VAL A 72 2.90 -7.55 12.10
N ASP A 73 2.95 -8.63 11.31
CA ASP A 73 4.14 -9.04 10.55
C ASP A 73 4.48 -8.06 9.42
N GLU A 74 3.50 -7.30 8.95
CA GLU A 74 3.66 -6.34 7.86
C GLU A 74 4.07 -4.94 8.33
N LEU A 75 3.99 -4.67 9.64
CA LEU A 75 4.33 -3.37 10.23
C LEU A 75 5.70 -2.80 9.80
N PRO A 76 6.78 -3.61 9.62
CA PRO A 76 8.06 -3.12 9.13
C PRO A 76 7.97 -2.40 7.76
N TRP A 77 7.06 -2.81 6.89
CA TRP A 77 6.83 -2.20 5.57
C TRP A 77 6.21 -0.81 5.65
N PHE A 78 5.58 -0.48 6.79
CA PHE A 78 4.90 0.78 7.06
C PHE A 78 5.69 1.72 8.00
N THR A 79 6.94 1.39 8.32
CA THR A 79 7.81 2.21 9.19
C THR A 79 7.97 3.66 8.73
N ALA A 80 7.86 3.94 7.44
CA ALA A 80 7.89 5.30 6.88
C ALA A 80 6.61 6.12 7.16
N GLU A 81 5.50 5.44 7.47
CA GLU A 81 4.19 6.05 7.79
C GLU A 81 3.99 6.16 9.32
N MET A 82 4.89 5.57 10.10
CA MET A 82 4.97 5.74 11.54
C MET A 82 5.72 7.03 11.92
N THR A 83 5.23 7.72 12.94
CA THR A 83 5.92 8.88 13.51
C THR A 83 7.23 8.47 14.17
N ALA A 84 8.15 9.42 14.32
CA ALA A 84 9.40 9.16 15.05
C ALA A 84 9.16 8.79 16.52
N ALA A 85 8.08 9.30 17.13
CA ALA A 85 7.69 8.98 18.49
C ALA A 85 7.21 7.52 18.61
N GLU A 86 6.31 7.08 17.74
CA GLU A 86 5.80 5.68 17.73
C GLU A 86 6.92 4.66 17.54
N ARG A 87 7.88 4.94 16.65
CA ARG A 87 9.04 4.04 16.44
C ARG A 87 9.93 3.94 17.67
N ARG A 88 10.10 5.03 18.41
CA ARG A 88 10.87 5.04 19.67
C ARG A 88 10.10 4.33 20.78
N ALA A 89 8.80 4.61 20.91
CA ALA A 89 7.92 3.98 21.88
C ALA A 89 7.87 2.46 21.66
N LEU A 90 7.68 1.99 20.43
CA LEU A 90 7.71 0.57 20.10
C LEU A 90 9.02 -0.07 20.56
N LYS A 91 10.17 0.50 20.20
CA LYS A 91 11.49 -0.03 20.58
C LYS A 91 11.68 -0.06 22.11
N GLN A 92 11.17 0.94 22.82
CA GLN A 92 11.24 1.00 24.28
C GLN A 92 10.34 -0.06 24.93
N ILE A 93 9.10 -0.20 24.45
CA ILE A 93 8.13 -1.18 24.95
C ILE A 93 8.64 -2.60 24.68
N GLU A 94 9.18 -2.87 23.49
CA GLU A 94 9.81 -4.16 23.14
C GLU A 94 10.92 -4.58 24.10
N GLN A 95 11.69 -3.61 24.63
CA GLN A 95 12.77 -3.88 25.57
C GLN A 95 12.27 -4.14 27.00
N GLN A 96 11.12 -3.59 27.37
CA GLN A 96 10.60 -3.63 28.74
C GLN A 96 9.57 -4.75 28.96
N HIS A 97 8.64 -4.92 28.01
CA HIS A 97 7.49 -5.80 28.16
C HIS A 97 7.06 -6.39 26.81
N ALA A 98 7.35 -7.68 26.58
CA ALA A 98 7.01 -8.36 25.31
C ALA A 98 5.50 -8.35 25.01
N LEU A 99 4.66 -8.62 26.00
CA LEU A 99 3.19 -8.67 25.83
C LEU A 99 2.59 -7.31 25.45
N LEU A 100 3.08 -6.22 26.05
CA LEU A 100 2.66 -4.86 25.68
C LEU A 100 3.15 -4.49 24.29
N ALA A 101 4.32 -4.99 23.87
CA ALA A 101 4.86 -4.73 22.56
C ALA A 101 3.96 -5.32 21.47
N ASP A 102 3.48 -6.55 21.66
CA ASP A 102 2.56 -7.18 20.70
C ASP A 102 1.22 -6.45 20.63
N ALA A 103 0.63 -6.09 21.78
CA ALA A 103 -0.57 -5.26 21.81
C ALA A 103 -0.35 -3.88 21.15
N TYR A 104 0.83 -3.27 21.34
CA TYR A 104 1.19 -2.00 20.69
C TYR A 104 1.33 -2.17 19.18
N ARG A 105 1.95 -3.24 18.70
CA ARG A 105 2.08 -3.56 17.27
C ARG A 105 0.73 -3.80 16.61
N GLU A 106 -0.17 -4.57 17.25
CA GLU A 106 -1.53 -4.78 16.78
C GLU A 106 -2.31 -3.47 16.69
N THR A 107 -2.19 -2.63 17.73
CA THR A 107 -2.87 -1.33 17.77
C THR A 107 -2.31 -0.37 16.71
N LEU A 108 -1.00 -0.39 16.46
CA LEU A 108 -0.38 0.38 15.38
C LEU A 108 -0.85 -0.10 14.00
N ALA A 109 -0.93 -1.41 13.78
CA ALA A 109 -1.41 -1.99 12.54
C ALA A 109 -2.89 -1.62 12.29
N ALA A 110 -3.72 -1.66 13.34
CA ALA A 110 -5.10 -1.17 13.30
C ALA A 110 -5.18 0.33 12.95
N ARG A 111 -4.28 1.16 13.50
CA ARG A 111 -4.23 2.60 13.20
C ARG A 111 -3.95 2.84 11.73
N LEU A 112 -2.91 2.19 11.22
CA LEU A 112 -2.50 2.30 9.81
C LEU A 112 -3.64 1.85 8.89
N THR A 113 -4.27 0.72 9.20
CA THR A 113 -5.44 0.23 8.46
C THR A 113 -6.56 1.26 8.44
N ALA A 114 -6.96 1.81 9.60
CA ALA A 114 -8.01 2.82 9.67
C ALA A 114 -7.66 4.09 8.85
N THR A 115 -6.42 4.57 8.94
CA THR A 115 -5.95 5.71 8.15
C THR A 115 -6.01 5.44 6.65
N HIS A 116 -5.61 4.25 6.20
CA HIS A 116 -5.67 3.88 4.79
C HIS A 116 -7.09 3.71 4.27
N VAL A 117 -7.98 3.08 5.05
CA VAL A 117 -9.40 2.94 4.70
C VAL A 117 -10.06 4.31 4.56
N ALA A 118 -9.84 5.22 5.51
CA ALA A 118 -10.35 6.59 5.43
C ALA A 118 -9.81 7.33 4.19
N ALA A 119 -8.50 7.25 3.94
CA ALA A 119 -7.88 7.89 2.79
C ALA A 119 -8.36 7.30 1.45
N HIS A 120 -8.61 5.98 1.41
CA HIS A 120 -9.14 5.30 0.24
C HIS A 120 -10.59 5.70 -0.03
N ALA A 121 -11.46 5.62 0.98
CA ALA A 121 -12.86 6.03 0.88
C ALA A 121 -13.01 7.47 0.38
N LYS A 122 -12.16 8.38 0.87
CA LYS A 122 -12.12 9.77 0.41
C LYS A 122 -11.70 9.91 -1.05
N ARG A 123 -10.71 9.16 -1.52
CA ARG A 123 -10.27 9.19 -2.93
C ARG A 123 -11.36 8.66 -3.85
N GLU A 124 -11.98 7.54 -3.49
CA GLU A 124 -13.08 6.96 -4.26
C GLU A 124 -14.30 7.90 -4.29
N ALA A 125 -14.63 8.56 -3.18
CA ALA A 125 -15.72 9.53 -3.15
C ALA A 125 -15.49 10.68 -4.15
N VAL A 126 -14.26 11.17 -4.29
CA VAL A 126 -13.90 12.19 -5.29
C VAL A 126 -14.05 11.67 -6.73
N LEU A 127 -13.76 10.38 -6.98
CA LEU A 127 -13.94 9.78 -8.30
C LEU A 127 -15.42 9.59 -8.64
N VAL A 128 -16.22 9.09 -7.68
CA VAL A 128 -17.68 8.98 -7.79
C VAL A 128 -18.30 10.35 -8.06
N ASP A 129 -17.83 11.40 -7.38
CA ASP A 129 -18.31 12.77 -7.61
C ASP A 129 -18.04 13.28 -9.03
N ARG A 130 -16.88 12.94 -9.60
CA ARG A 130 -16.57 13.27 -11.00
C ARG A 130 -17.50 12.52 -11.94
N ARG A 131 -17.69 11.21 -11.72
CA ARG A 131 -18.60 10.38 -12.52
C ARG A 131 -20.04 10.85 -12.42
N LEU A 132 -20.49 11.28 -11.24
CA LEU A 132 -21.83 11.82 -11.03
C LEU A 132 -22.01 13.14 -11.81
N LYS A 133 -21.02 14.04 -11.79
CA LYS A 133 -21.03 15.28 -12.60
C LYS A 133 -21.00 15.02 -14.11
N GLU A 134 -20.45 13.89 -14.55
CA GLU A 134 -20.48 13.48 -15.95
C GLU A 134 -21.84 12.86 -16.30
N ALA A 135 -22.37 11.99 -15.45
CA ALA A 135 -23.67 11.34 -15.61
C ALA A 135 -24.84 12.33 -15.63
N THR A 136 -24.76 13.44 -14.88
CA THR A 136 -25.79 14.51 -14.89
C THR A 136 -25.92 15.24 -16.22
N LYS A 137 -24.93 15.12 -17.11
CA LYS A 137 -24.98 15.74 -18.45
C LYS A 137 -25.87 14.93 -19.41
N PHE A 138 -26.10 13.66 -19.13
CA PHE A 138 -26.91 12.79 -19.98
C PHE A 138 -28.35 12.71 -19.43
N LYS A 139 -29.34 12.93 -20.31
CA LYS A 139 -30.78 12.92 -19.97
C LYS A 139 -31.48 11.65 -20.47
N THR A 140 -30.82 10.50 -20.33
CA THR A 140 -31.39 9.19 -20.68
C THR A 140 -31.94 8.50 -19.44
N THR A 141 -32.90 7.59 -19.61
CA THR A 141 -33.44 6.79 -18.49
C THR A 141 -32.33 5.96 -17.80
N GLU A 142 -31.41 5.38 -18.57
CA GLU A 142 -30.23 4.67 -18.04
C GLU A 142 -29.27 5.60 -17.26
N ALA A 143 -29.19 6.88 -17.62
CA ALA A 143 -28.41 7.84 -16.84
C ALA A 143 -29.03 8.11 -15.47
N THR A 144 -30.37 8.03 -15.33
CA THR A 144 -31.03 8.23 -14.04
C THR A 144 -30.78 7.08 -13.06
N THR A 145 -30.75 5.83 -13.52
CA THR A 145 -30.40 4.67 -12.68
C THR A 145 -28.94 4.72 -12.26
N LEU A 146 -28.03 5.01 -13.19
CA LEU A 146 -26.60 5.19 -12.88
C LEU A 146 -26.36 6.34 -11.88
N GLN A 147 -27.10 7.44 -11.97
CA GLN A 147 -27.02 8.53 -11.00
C GLN A 147 -27.46 8.10 -9.60
N GLN A 148 -28.52 7.30 -9.49
CA GLN A 148 -28.98 6.77 -8.20
C GLN A 148 -27.94 5.83 -7.58
N ASP A 149 -27.36 4.93 -8.38
CA ASP A 149 -26.31 4.02 -7.93
C ASP A 149 -25.06 4.79 -7.46
N LEU A 150 -24.60 5.77 -8.24
CA LEU A 150 -23.46 6.61 -7.87
C LEU A 150 -23.74 7.46 -6.61
N GLN A 151 -24.98 7.90 -6.40
CA GLN A 151 -25.38 8.58 -5.16
C GLN A 151 -25.35 7.64 -3.96
N ALA A 152 -25.88 6.41 -4.11
CA ALA A 152 -25.84 5.40 -3.06
C ALA A 152 -24.38 5.06 -2.69
N ASP A 153 -23.52 4.84 -3.68
CA ASP A 153 -22.09 4.60 -3.49
C ASP A 153 -21.40 5.75 -2.77
N ARG A 154 -21.70 7.01 -3.14
CA ARG A 154 -21.17 8.19 -2.46
C ARG A 154 -21.53 8.17 -0.97
N THR A 155 -22.81 7.97 -0.63
CA THR A 155 -23.25 7.95 0.77
C THR A 155 -22.60 6.81 1.56
N ARG A 156 -22.40 5.66 0.93
CA ARG A 156 -21.69 4.51 1.51
C ARG A 156 -20.23 4.85 1.79
N LEU A 157 -19.53 5.49 0.85
CA LEU A 157 -18.14 5.90 1.02
C LEU A 157 -17.97 6.96 2.11
N GLU A 158 -18.89 7.93 2.21
CA GLU A 158 -18.91 8.92 3.30
C GLU A 158 -19.19 8.29 4.67
N ARG A 159 -19.98 7.20 4.72
CA ARG A 159 -20.16 6.43 5.96
C ARG A 159 -18.87 5.71 6.35
N ILE A 160 -18.23 5.01 5.40
CA ILE A 160 -16.97 4.30 5.64
C ILE A 160 -15.88 5.27 6.10
N GLU A 161 -15.76 6.45 5.49
CA GLU A 161 -14.80 7.47 5.90
C GLU A 161 -15.02 7.89 7.37
N ARG A 162 -16.26 8.15 7.76
CA ARG A 162 -16.61 8.55 9.13
C ARG A 162 -16.32 7.45 10.14
N GLU A 163 -16.69 6.21 9.83
CA GLU A 163 -16.42 5.04 10.68
C GLU A 163 -14.92 4.81 10.84
N ALA A 164 -14.17 4.86 9.74
CA ALA A 164 -12.71 4.71 9.77
C ALA A 164 -12.02 5.83 10.56
N SER A 165 -12.49 7.08 10.42
CA SER A 165 -11.97 8.22 11.17
C SER A 165 -12.28 8.13 12.67
N ALA A 166 -13.49 7.69 13.03
CA ALA A 166 -13.85 7.44 14.42
C ALA A 166 -12.98 6.34 15.04
N ARG A 167 -12.79 5.25 14.31
CA ARG A 167 -11.90 4.15 14.73
C ARG A 167 -10.45 4.58 14.85
N GLN A 168 -9.96 5.43 13.94
CA GLN A 168 -8.61 5.98 14.06
C GLN A 168 -8.44 6.74 15.39
N ALA A 169 -9.39 7.60 15.76
CA ALA A 169 -9.35 8.33 17.03
C ALA A 169 -9.37 7.39 18.25
N GLU A 170 -10.18 6.34 18.20
CA GLU A 170 -10.22 5.31 19.23
C GLU A 170 -8.87 4.58 19.38
N VAL A 171 -8.28 4.14 18.27
CA VAL A 171 -6.99 3.45 18.25
C VAL A 171 -5.85 4.37 18.72
N GLU A 172 -5.86 5.64 18.35
CA GLU A 172 -4.89 6.63 18.86
C GLU A 172 -5.00 6.81 20.38
N ALA A 173 -6.23 6.82 20.93
CA ALA A 173 -6.42 6.82 22.37
C ALA A 173 -5.85 5.55 23.02
N ARG A 174 -6.02 4.39 22.39
CA ARG A 174 -5.46 3.11 22.84
C ARG A 174 -3.93 3.11 22.83
N LEU A 175 -3.29 3.61 21.77
CA LEU A 175 -1.82 3.76 21.73
C LEU A 175 -1.31 4.60 22.90
N ARG A 176 -1.95 5.74 23.17
CA ARG A 176 -1.58 6.61 24.30
C ARG A 176 -1.78 5.92 25.66
N MET A 177 -2.80 5.06 25.79
CA MET A 177 -2.99 4.28 27.01
C MET A 177 -1.88 3.24 27.20
N ILE A 178 -1.50 2.52 26.14
CA ILE A 178 -0.40 1.55 26.17
C ILE A 178 0.93 2.24 26.48
N GLU A 179 1.20 3.38 25.86
CA GLU A 179 2.40 4.19 26.13
C GLU A 179 2.47 4.64 27.60
N ARG A 180 1.33 5.05 28.17
CA ARG A 180 1.23 5.42 29.59
C ARG A 180 1.45 4.21 30.50
N ALA A 181 0.87 3.06 30.17
CA ALA A 181 1.04 1.81 30.93
C ALA A 181 2.51 1.38 30.92
N ALA A 182 3.17 1.43 29.77
CA ALA A 182 4.59 1.12 29.62
C ALA A 182 5.48 2.12 30.40
N SER A 183 5.18 3.42 30.32
CA SER A 183 5.97 4.45 31.02
C SER A 183 5.95 4.33 32.55
N ARG A 184 4.91 3.67 33.10
CA ARG A 184 4.71 3.55 34.55
C ARG A 184 5.42 2.35 35.18
N SER A 185 6.16 1.55 34.41
CA SER A 185 6.77 0.30 34.90
C SER A 185 5.73 -0.59 35.61
N ALA A 186 4.50 -0.63 35.05
CA ALA A 186 3.36 -1.31 35.66
C ALA A 186 3.69 -2.80 35.87
N SER A 187 3.22 -3.38 36.98
CA SER A 187 3.40 -4.81 37.22
C SER A 187 2.68 -5.63 36.15
N GLU A 188 3.15 -6.85 35.85
CA GLU A 188 2.55 -7.70 34.80
C GLU A 188 1.04 -7.91 35.02
N ALA A 189 0.59 -7.99 36.28
CA ALA A 189 -0.83 -8.09 36.63
C ALA A 189 -1.62 -6.80 36.32
N GLU A 190 -1.04 -5.62 36.52
CA GLU A 190 -1.65 -4.34 36.16
C GLU A 190 -1.74 -4.17 34.63
N VAL A 191 -0.71 -4.65 33.92
CA VAL A 191 -0.68 -4.71 32.46
C VAL A 191 -1.79 -5.62 31.94
N GLU A 192 -1.95 -6.82 32.50
CA GLU A 192 -2.99 -7.76 32.09
C GLU A 192 -4.41 -7.20 32.35
N VAL A 193 -4.63 -6.56 33.51
CA VAL A 193 -5.92 -5.91 33.82
C VAL A 193 -6.19 -4.74 32.87
N ALA A 194 -5.17 -3.96 32.53
CA ALA A 194 -5.29 -2.89 31.54
C ALA A 194 -5.64 -3.46 30.15
N LEU A 195 -4.98 -4.54 29.72
CA LEU A 195 -5.27 -5.23 28.46
C LEU A 195 -6.69 -5.81 28.43
N ARG A 196 -7.16 -6.44 29.51
CA ARG A 196 -8.55 -6.94 29.60
C ARG A 196 -9.58 -5.82 29.51
N ARG A 197 -9.31 -4.65 30.07
CA ARG A 197 -10.17 -3.47 29.92
C ARG A 197 -10.18 -2.94 28.47
N LEU A 198 -9.07 -3.09 27.75
CA LEU A 198 -8.96 -2.71 26.34
C LEU A 198 -9.69 -3.72 25.43
N ASP A 199 -9.58 -5.02 25.75
CA ASP A 199 -10.19 -6.11 24.98
C ASP A 199 -11.71 -6.17 25.19
N ALA A 200 -12.22 -5.81 26.37
CA ALA A 200 -13.67 -5.66 26.60
C ALA A 200 -14.32 -4.56 25.72
N GLY A 201 -13.53 -3.66 25.12
CA GLY A 201 -13.99 -2.71 24.10
C GLY A 201 -13.88 -3.20 22.65
N ARG A 202 -13.40 -4.44 22.42
CA ARG A 202 -13.11 -5.02 21.10
C ARG A 202 -14.28 -5.77 20.46
N ASP A 203 -15.36 -6.05 21.18
CA ASP A 203 -16.50 -6.85 20.71
C ASP A 203 -17.28 -6.27 19.51
N GLN A 204 -16.83 -5.16 18.91
CA GLN A 204 -17.32 -4.64 17.63
C GLN A 204 -16.36 -5.03 16.50
N VAL A 205 -16.78 -6.05 15.75
CA VAL A 205 -16.18 -6.66 14.56
C VAL A 205 -15.16 -5.77 13.80
N PRO A 206 -13.99 -6.31 13.39
CA PRO A 206 -13.06 -5.58 12.55
C PRO A 206 -13.72 -5.26 11.21
N LEU A 207 -14.16 -4.01 11.01
CA LEU A 207 -14.52 -3.42 9.71
C LEU A 207 -13.56 -3.76 8.56
N GLY A 208 -12.29 -4.12 8.81
CA GLY A 208 -11.39 -4.65 7.78
C GLY A 208 -11.88 -5.99 7.20
N LEU A 209 -12.36 -6.90 8.06
CA LEU A 209 -12.99 -8.16 7.64
C LEU A 209 -14.35 -7.92 6.99
N GLU A 210 -15.13 -6.95 7.47
CA GLU A 210 -16.41 -6.62 6.82
C GLU A 210 -16.20 -5.92 5.48
N ALA A 211 -15.26 -4.98 5.36
CA ALA A 211 -14.93 -4.31 4.11
C ALA A 211 -14.31 -5.28 3.10
N ALA A 212 -13.40 -6.16 3.52
CA ALA A 212 -12.84 -7.22 2.68
C ALA A 212 -13.92 -8.23 2.24
N ARG A 213 -14.82 -8.64 3.15
CA ARG A 213 -15.98 -9.48 2.78
C ARG A 213 -16.92 -8.78 1.81
N LEU A 214 -17.17 -7.48 2.00
CA LEU A 214 -18.04 -6.70 1.14
C LEU A 214 -17.41 -6.47 -0.24
N GLU A 215 -16.08 -6.31 -0.32
CA GLU A 215 -15.36 -6.22 -1.60
C GLU A 215 -15.34 -7.58 -2.31
N GLN A 216 -15.16 -8.67 -1.58
CA GLN A 216 -15.21 -10.02 -2.13
C GLN A 216 -16.62 -10.38 -2.64
N GLN A 217 -17.67 -10.03 -1.88
CA GLN A 217 -19.06 -10.16 -2.33
C GLN A 217 -19.37 -9.30 -3.55
N ALA A 218 -18.83 -8.07 -3.63
CA ALA A 218 -19.00 -7.24 -4.81
C ALA A 218 -18.33 -7.85 -6.05
N ARG A 219 -17.13 -8.42 -5.91
CA ARG A 219 -16.45 -9.13 -7.01
C ARG A 219 -17.22 -10.37 -7.46
N GLU A 220 -17.71 -11.18 -6.53
CA GLU A 220 -18.52 -12.36 -6.83
C GLU A 220 -19.81 -12.00 -7.58
N GLN A 221 -20.50 -10.93 -7.18
CA GLN A 221 -21.68 -10.44 -7.90
C GLN A 221 -21.36 -9.93 -9.31
N THR A 222 -20.19 -9.31 -9.48
CA THR A 222 -19.75 -8.83 -10.81
C THR A 222 -19.41 -10.00 -11.72
N ASP A 223 -18.74 -11.03 -11.20
CA ASP A 223 -18.40 -12.26 -11.93
C ASP A 223 -19.64 -13.08 -12.28
N GLU A 224 -20.63 -13.15 -11.39
CA GLU A 224 -21.93 -13.79 -11.66
C GLU A 224 -22.71 -13.05 -12.76
N ALA A 225 -22.72 -11.71 -12.73
CA ALA A 225 -23.36 -10.92 -13.76
C ALA A 225 -22.70 -11.12 -15.15
N LEU A 226 -21.37 -11.18 -15.19
CA LEU A 226 -20.61 -11.48 -16.40
C LEU A 226 -20.93 -12.88 -16.94
N ARG A 227 -20.93 -13.91 -16.09
CA ARG A 227 -21.30 -15.28 -16.48
C ARG A 227 -22.72 -15.39 -17.00
N ARG A 228 -23.66 -14.64 -16.41
CA ARG A 228 -25.06 -14.60 -16.85
C ARG A 228 -25.22 -13.87 -18.20
N SER A 229 -24.33 -12.92 -18.52
CA SER A 229 -24.30 -12.24 -19.81
C SER A 229 -23.62 -13.05 -20.93
N GLU A 230 -22.68 -13.93 -20.60
CA GLU A 230 -22.00 -14.83 -21.55
C GLU A 230 -22.84 -16.07 -21.92
N ASN A 231 -23.85 -16.42 -21.12
CA ASN A 231 -24.73 -17.55 -21.39
C ASN A 231 -26.19 -17.09 -21.49
N PRO A 232 -26.57 -16.33 -22.54
CA PRO A 232 -27.97 -16.01 -22.78
C PRO A 232 -28.68 -17.27 -23.28
N MET A 233 -29.54 -17.84 -22.45
CA MET A 233 -30.62 -18.68 -22.94
C MET A 233 -31.62 -17.83 -23.73
#